data_AF-A0A8T4R8F0-F1
#
_entry.id   AF-A0A8T4R8F0-F1
#
_cell.length_a   1.000
_cell.length_b   1.000
_cell.length_c   1.000
_cell.angle_alpha   90.00
_cell.angle_beta   90.00
_cell.angle_gamma   90.00
#
_symmetry.space_group_name_H-M   'P 1'
#
loop_
_entity.id
_entity.type
_entity.pdbx_description
1 polymer ?
#
loop_
_entity_poly.entity_id
_entity_poly.type
_entity_poly.pdbx_seq_one_letter_code
_entity_poly.pdbx_strand_id
1 'polypeptide(L)'
;MKLSEYLDKLKECNDEAILEGKLKIYDNWPVLLFGNPAELFLKVTNSFRNSPRESSIREPWQYIKTEKGVLERDEIFQRFNYSSGTVEVQINKDFNFQYEGDEHKINGLEHSVWVMFHPYQKKKMEQVGRFKAMALAIVSFGDYVIRENLTARFPKRGLNINHIPE
;
A
#
# COMPACT_ATOMS: atom_id res chain seq x y z
N MET A 1 -0.11 2.78 -17.87
CA MET A 1 0.16 1.33 -17.72
C MET A 1 -0.95 0.77 -16.87
N LYS A 2 -1.51 -0.39 -17.20
CA LYS A 2 -2.55 -1.01 -16.37
C LYS A 2 -1.94 -1.45 -15.03
N LEU A 3 -2.72 -1.43 -13.96
CA LEU A 3 -2.23 -1.87 -12.65
C LEU A 3 -1.68 -3.31 -12.72
N SER A 4 -2.43 -4.25 -13.29
CA SER A 4 -2.00 -5.65 -13.45
C SER A 4 -0.63 -5.79 -14.12
N GLU A 5 -0.42 -5.13 -15.26
CA GLU A 5 0.87 -5.13 -15.98
C GLU A 5 2.04 -4.61 -15.12
N TYR A 6 1.77 -3.64 -14.25
CA TYR A 6 2.77 -3.12 -13.34
C TYR A 6 3.08 -4.10 -12.19
N LEU A 7 2.04 -4.74 -11.63
CA LEU A 7 2.21 -5.76 -10.58
C LEU A 7 2.99 -6.97 -11.08
N ASP A 8 2.74 -7.43 -12.31
CA ASP A 8 3.48 -8.52 -12.94
C ASP A 8 4.99 -8.19 -13.04
N LYS A 9 5.33 -6.97 -13.47
CA LYS A 9 6.72 -6.50 -13.51
C LYS A 9 7.38 -6.46 -12.14
N LEU A 10 6.66 -6.03 -11.10
CA LEU A 10 7.18 -6.01 -9.72
C LEU A 10 7.43 -7.43 -9.19
N LYS A 11 6.54 -8.37 -9.53
CA LYS A 11 6.63 -9.77 -9.11
C LYS A 11 7.87 -10.45 -9.68
N GLU A 12 8.13 -10.24 -10.96
CA GLU A 12 9.24 -10.88 -11.69
C GLU A 12 10.60 -10.20 -11.45
N CYS A 13 10.63 -8.89 -11.13
CA CYS A 13 11.88 -8.16 -10.99
C CYS A 13 12.61 -8.48 -9.68
N ASN A 14 13.84 -9.00 -9.78
CA ASN A 14 14.73 -9.25 -8.63
C ASN A 14 15.87 -8.23 -8.51
N ASP A 15 16.03 -7.35 -9.50
CA ASP A 15 17.06 -6.31 -9.52
C ASP A 15 16.58 -5.07 -8.75
N GLU A 16 17.24 -4.77 -7.62
CA GLU A 16 16.92 -3.62 -6.76
C GLU A 16 17.10 -2.27 -7.49
N ALA A 17 18.07 -2.15 -8.39
CA ALA A 17 18.31 -0.92 -9.15
C ALA A 17 17.22 -0.69 -10.21
N ILE A 18 16.68 -1.76 -10.80
CA ILE A 18 15.51 -1.68 -11.68
C ILE A 18 14.26 -1.33 -10.86
N LEU A 19 14.07 -1.97 -9.69
CA LEU A 19 12.95 -1.67 -8.80
C LEU A 19 12.94 -0.20 -8.40
N GLU A 20 14.08 0.36 -7.98
CA GLU A 20 14.20 1.76 -7.58
C GLU A 20 14.14 2.72 -8.79
N GLY A 21 14.92 2.44 -9.82
CA GLY A 21 15.15 3.36 -10.93
C GLY A 21 14.02 3.38 -11.97
N LYS A 22 13.57 2.21 -12.42
CA LYS A 22 12.59 2.07 -13.52
C LYS A 22 11.17 1.84 -13.01
N LEU A 23 11.01 0.95 -12.03
CA LEU A 23 9.72 0.61 -11.45
C LEU A 23 9.36 1.53 -10.28
N LYS A 24 10.25 2.43 -9.86
CA LYS A 24 9.95 3.51 -8.92
C LYS A 24 9.41 3.01 -7.58
N ILE A 25 10.02 1.94 -7.05
CA ILE A 25 9.87 1.52 -5.65
C ILE A 25 10.85 2.32 -4.79
N TYR A 26 10.35 2.97 -3.74
CA TYR A 26 11.15 3.81 -2.85
C TYR A 26 10.58 3.74 -1.43
N ASP A 27 11.23 4.41 -0.47
CA ASP A 27 10.73 4.52 0.91
C ASP A 27 9.54 5.50 0.99
N ASN A 28 8.55 5.23 1.85
CA ASN A 28 7.29 5.96 1.93
C ASN A 28 6.55 5.90 0.59
N TRP A 29 6.28 4.69 0.11
CA TRP A 29 5.64 4.43 -1.18
C TRP A 29 4.12 4.35 -0.99
N PRO A 30 3.33 5.32 -1.48
CA PRO A 30 1.97 5.45 -1.00
C PRO A 30 0.93 5.09 -2.08
N VAL A 31 -0.16 4.41 -1.72
CA VAL A 31 -1.31 4.11 -2.58
C VAL A 31 -2.49 4.96 -2.14
N LEU A 32 -3.15 5.62 -3.09
CA LEU A 32 -4.37 6.38 -2.86
C LEU A 32 -5.60 5.56 -3.23
N LEU A 33 -6.62 5.64 -2.39
CA LEU A 33 -7.91 5.02 -2.60
C LEU A 33 -9.00 6.07 -2.66
N PHE A 34 -10.01 5.81 -3.49
CA PHE A 34 -11.08 6.75 -3.81
C PHE A 34 -12.44 6.11 -3.53
N GLY A 35 -13.30 6.82 -2.79
CA GLY A 35 -14.61 6.34 -2.35
C GLY A 35 -14.98 6.89 -0.97
N ASN A 36 -15.94 6.26 -0.30
CA ASN A 36 -16.35 6.68 1.06
C ASN A 36 -15.21 6.44 2.07
N PRO A 37 -14.71 7.47 2.78
CA PRO A 37 -13.54 7.36 3.65
C PRO A 37 -13.72 6.35 4.79
N ALA A 38 -14.88 6.36 5.47
CA ALA A 38 -15.12 5.50 6.61
C ALA A 38 -15.23 4.03 6.20
N GLU A 39 -15.96 3.76 5.12
CA GLU A 39 -16.13 2.41 4.57
C GLU A 39 -14.82 1.86 4.02
N LEU A 40 -14.08 2.65 3.22
CA LEU A 40 -12.79 2.25 2.68
C LEU A 40 -11.77 1.98 3.78
N PHE A 41 -11.66 2.88 4.74
CA PHE A 41 -10.72 2.72 5.85
C PHE A 41 -11.01 1.44 6.63
N LEU A 42 -12.27 1.20 6.98
CA LEU A 42 -12.66 -0.02 7.68
C LEU A 42 -12.40 -1.27 6.82
N LYS A 43 -12.75 -1.24 5.53
CA LYS A 43 -12.58 -2.34 4.59
C LYS A 43 -11.11 -2.74 4.44
N VAL A 44 -10.24 -1.77 4.22
CA VAL A 44 -8.79 -1.98 4.02
C VAL A 44 -8.12 -2.37 5.32
N THR A 45 -8.41 -1.70 6.45
CA THR A 45 -7.82 -2.08 7.74
C THR A 45 -8.22 -3.50 8.15
N ASN A 46 -9.47 -3.90 7.89
CA ASN A 46 -9.92 -5.27 8.11
C ASN A 46 -9.25 -6.27 7.18
N SER A 47 -8.91 -5.92 5.94
CA SER A 47 -8.18 -6.84 5.04
C SER A 47 -6.76 -7.10 5.52
N PHE A 48 -6.08 -6.08 6.08
CA PHE A 48 -4.78 -6.26 6.73
C PHE A 48 -4.91 -7.10 8.03
N ARG A 49 -5.87 -6.79 8.91
CA ARG A 49 -6.08 -7.53 10.18
C ARG A 49 -6.41 -9.00 9.98
N ASN A 50 -7.18 -9.33 8.95
CA ASN A 50 -7.63 -10.70 8.68
C ASN A 50 -6.73 -11.44 7.67
N SER A 51 -5.51 -10.97 7.45
CA SER A 51 -4.53 -11.67 6.61
C SER A 51 -3.80 -12.78 7.38
N PRO A 52 -3.36 -13.87 6.73
CA PRO A 52 -3.59 -14.22 5.32
C PRO A 52 -4.93 -14.97 5.15
N ARG A 53 -5.84 -14.49 4.29
CA ARG A 53 -7.07 -15.21 3.88
C ARG A 53 -7.39 -14.93 2.41
N GLU A 54 -8.12 -15.85 1.77
CA GLU A 54 -8.46 -15.76 0.33
C GLU A 54 -9.23 -14.49 -0.04
N SER A 55 -10.14 -14.05 0.83
CA SER A 55 -10.90 -12.80 0.67
C SER A 55 -10.15 -11.55 1.14
N SER A 56 -8.96 -11.68 1.73
CA SER A 56 -8.16 -10.56 2.28
C SER A 56 -6.80 -10.43 1.59
N ILE A 57 -5.90 -9.63 2.14
CA ILE A 57 -4.53 -9.56 1.62
C ILE A 57 -3.88 -10.93 1.86
N ARG A 58 -3.31 -11.51 0.79
CA ARG A 58 -2.83 -12.90 0.81
C ARG A 58 -1.59 -13.08 1.69
N GLU A 59 -0.81 -12.02 1.82
CA GLU A 59 0.40 -12.01 2.63
C GLU A 59 0.09 -11.73 4.11
N PRO A 60 0.77 -12.38 5.08
CA PRO A 60 0.44 -12.24 6.50
C PRO A 60 0.93 -10.92 7.11
N TRP A 61 0.03 -10.15 7.71
CA TRP A 61 0.32 -8.88 8.39
C TRP A 61 0.00 -8.94 9.89
N GLN A 62 0.81 -8.23 10.68
CA GLN A 62 0.70 -8.14 12.13
C GLN A 62 0.31 -6.72 12.51
N TYR A 63 -0.81 -6.57 13.23
CA TYR A 63 -1.24 -5.28 13.74
C TYR A 63 -0.24 -4.72 14.75
N ILE A 64 0.15 -3.46 14.58
CA ILE A 64 1.00 -2.73 15.53
C ILE A 64 0.07 -1.93 16.43
N LYS A 65 -0.09 -2.38 17.68
CA LYS A 65 -0.88 -1.67 18.67
C LYS A 65 -0.19 -0.34 19.01
N THR A 66 -0.86 0.76 18.72
CA THR A 66 -0.51 2.09 19.21
C THR A 66 -0.59 2.11 20.74
N GLU A 67 0.39 2.74 21.40
CA GLU A 67 0.44 2.80 22.86
C GLU A 67 -0.81 3.52 23.42
N LYS A 68 -1.29 3.04 24.58
CA LYS A 68 -2.47 3.59 25.26
C LYS A 68 -2.25 5.06 25.58
N GLY A 69 -3.09 5.94 25.02
CA GLY A 69 -3.02 7.40 25.15
C GLY A 69 -3.33 8.15 23.86
N VAL A 70 -3.36 7.43 22.73
CA VAL A 70 -3.64 7.95 21.37
C VAL A 70 -5.04 7.53 20.91
N LEU A 71 -6.02 7.52 21.81
CA LEU A 71 -7.37 6.97 21.55
C LEU A 71 -8.12 7.67 20.40
N GLU A 72 -7.82 8.94 20.11
CA GLU A 72 -8.46 9.68 19.00
C GLU A 72 -7.81 9.40 17.63
N ARG A 73 -6.52 9.03 17.55
CA ARG A 73 -5.90 8.71 16.25
C ARG A 73 -6.13 7.27 15.82
N ASP A 74 -6.51 6.38 16.72
CA ASP A 74 -6.77 4.97 16.37
C ASP A 74 -7.98 4.84 15.42
N GLU A 75 -8.93 5.77 15.44
CA GLU A 75 -10.06 5.75 14.51
C GLU A 75 -9.70 6.18 13.09
N ILE A 76 -8.59 6.89 12.92
CA ILE A 76 -8.21 7.52 11.66
C ILE A 76 -6.93 6.93 11.08
N PHE A 77 -6.13 6.24 11.90
CA PHE A 77 -4.80 5.77 11.56
C PHE A 77 -4.54 4.36 12.11
N GLN A 78 -4.00 3.48 11.28
CA GLN A 78 -3.70 2.08 11.64
C GLN A 78 -2.35 1.65 11.06
N ARG A 79 -1.59 0.84 11.81
CA ARG A 79 -0.28 0.36 11.40
C ARG A 79 -0.18 -1.15 11.41
N PHE A 80 0.54 -1.69 10.43
CA PHE A 80 0.76 -3.12 10.28
C PHE A 80 2.21 -3.39 9.90
N ASN A 81 2.78 -4.47 10.40
CA ASN A 81 4.05 -5.01 9.91
C ASN A 81 3.80 -6.24 9.07
N TYR A 82 4.52 -6.35 7.98
CA TYR A 82 4.62 -7.62 7.29
C TYR A 82 5.24 -8.65 8.26
N SER A 83 4.76 -9.89 8.28
CA SER A 83 5.13 -10.85 9.35
C SER A 83 6.63 -11.18 9.38
N SER A 84 7.31 -11.07 8.24
CA SER A 84 8.78 -11.15 8.14
C SER A 84 9.50 -9.96 8.79
N GLY A 85 8.78 -8.90 9.15
CA GLY A 85 9.31 -7.67 9.71
C GLY A 85 10.11 -6.80 8.74
N THR A 86 9.93 -7.00 7.42
CA THR A 86 10.67 -6.29 6.37
C THR A 86 9.96 -5.06 5.81
N VAL A 87 8.65 -4.94 6.02
CA VAL A 87 7.81 -3.84 5.52
C VAL A 87 6.84 -3.43 6.61
N GLU A 88 6.65 -2.14 6.79
CA GLU A 88 5.57 -1.54 7.57
C GLU A 88 4.56 -0.89 6.63
N VAL A 89 3.29 -0.99 6.97
CA VAL A 89 2.20 -0.27 6.32
C VAL A 89 1.54 0.67 7.32
N GLN A 90 1.27 1.88 6.85
CA GLN A 90 0.47 2.89 7.54
C GLN A 90 -0.78 3.17 6.71
N ILE A 91 -1.95 3.16 7.35
CA ILE A 91 -3.24 3.41 6.70
C ILE A 91 -3.87 4.60 7.41
N ASN A 92 -4.36 5.58 6.65
CA ASN A 92 -5.03 6.73 7.23
C ASN A 92 -6.19 7.20 6.36
N LYS A 93 -7.25 7.71 7.00
CA LYS A 93 -8.44 8.30 6.36
C LYS A 93 -8.39 9.83 6.17
N ASP A 94 -7.22 10.44 6.33
CA ASP A 94 -6.99 11.87 6.13
C ASP A 94 -6.30 12.17 4.78
N PHE A 95 -6.39 13.43 4.35
CA PHE A 95 -5.62 13.94 3.22
C PHE A 95 -4.11 13.81 3.47
N ASN A 96 -3.34 13.38 2.46
CA ASN A 96 -1.89 13.24 2.57
C ASN A 96 -1.17 14.23 1.64
N PHE A 97 -0.35 15.10 2.22
CA PHE A 97 0.44 16.10 1.50
C PHE A 97 1.70 15.56 0.82
N GLN A 98 2.03 14.26 0.98
CA GLN A 98 3.21 13.65 0.36
C GLN A 98 3.05 13.34 -1.13
N TYR A 99 1.91 13.67 -1.73
CA TYR A 99 1.67 13.55 -3.17
C TYR A 99 1.93 14.88 -3.88
N GLU A 100 2.57 14.83 -5.05
CA GLU A 100 2.82 16.00 -5.88
C GLU A 100 1.56 16.38 -6.70
N GLY A 101 1.14 17.65 -6.65
CA GLY A 101 0.15 18.21 -7.57
C GLY A 101 -1.17 17.44 -7.66
N ASP A 102 -1.67 17.17 -8.87
CA ASP A 102 -2.99 16.59 -9.15
C ASP A 102 -3.12 15.08 -8.85
N GLU A 103 -2.11 14.45 -8.23
CA GLU A 103 -2.11 13.00 -7.98
C GLU A 103 -3.15 12.54 -6.97
N HIS A 104 -3.53 13.44 -6.07
CA HIS A 104 -4.63 13.21 -5.14
C HIS A 104 -6.00 13.15 -5.83
N LYS A 105 -6.07 13.32 -7.17
CA LYS A 105 -7.31 13.31 -7.94
C LYS A 105 -7.34 12.25 -9.04
N ILE A 106 -8.49 11.57 -9.15
CA ILE A 106 -8.88 10.79 -10.33
C ILE A 106 -10.23 11.35 -10.82
N ASN A 107 -10.30 11.77 -12.07
CA ASN A 107 -11.53 12.29 -12.70
C ASN A 107 -12.22 13.40 -11.86
N GLY A 108 -11.43 14.25 -11.20
CA GLY A 108 -11.93 15.33 -10.35
C GLY A 108 -12.31 14.93 -8.91
N LEU A 109 -12.30 13.64 -8.57
CA LEU A 109 -12.53 13.15 -7.21
C LEU A 109 -11.23 13.13 -6.42
N GLU A 110 -11.25 13.65 -5.20
CA GLU A 110 -10.12 13.59 -4.28
C GLU A 110 -10.03 12.21 -3.61
N HIS A 111 -8.80 11.78 -3.29
CA HIS A 111 -8.61 10.56 -2.53
C HIS A 111 -9.14 10.73 -1.11
N SER A 112 -9.54 9.61 -0.50
CA SER A 112 -10.16 9.60 0.83
C SER A 112 -9.44 8.71 1.83
N VAL A 113 -8.61 7.78 1.36
CA VAL A 113 -7.75 6.93 2.19
C VAL A 113 -6.41 6.77 1.49
N TRP A 114 -5.33 6.72 2.28
CA TRP A 114 -4.02 6.33 1.77
C TRP A 114 -3.44 5.16 2.54
N VAL A 115 -2.65 4.35 1.83
CA VAL A 115 -1.90 3.22 2.35
C VAL A 115 -0.44 3.43 1.99
N MET A 116 0.41 3.68 2.98
CA MET A 116 1.83 3.95 2.76
C MET A 116 2.68 2.76 3.19
N PHE A 117 3.53 2.31 2.28
CA PHE A 117 4.46 1.22 2.49
C PHE A 117 5.84 1.79 2.81
N HIS A 118 6.51 1.19 3.79
CA HIS A 118 7.83 1.61 4.23
C HIS A 118 8.72 0.37 4.43
N PRO A 119 9.98 0.36 3.96
CA PRO A 119 10.92 -0.65 4.37
C PRO A 119 11.13 -0.58 5.89
N TYR A 120 10.87 -1.68 6.58
CA TYR A 120 11.07 -1.80 8.03
C TYR A 120 12.25 -2.73 8.30
N GLN A 121 13.28 -2.25 8.98
CA GLN A 121 14.56 -2.97 9.08
C GLN A 121 14.85 -3.59 10.44
N LYS A 122 13.95 -3.48 11.43
CA LYS A 122 14.22 -4.00 12.79
C LYS A 122 14.28 -5.54 12.88
N LYS A 123 13.70 -6.27 11.93
CA LYS A 123 13.66 -7.75 11.91
C LYS A 123 13.92 -8.32 10.51
N LYS A 124 14.85 -7.74 9.76
CA LYS A 124 15.12 -8.13 8.38
C LYS A 124 15.37 -9.64 8.28
N MET A 125 14.60 -10.35 7.45
CA MET A 125 14.97 -11.70 7.01
C MET A 125 16.28 -11.60 6.21
N GLU A 126 17.28 -12.42 6.55
CA GLU A 126 18.51 -12.50 5.77
C GLU A 126 18.18 -12.75 4.29
N GLN A 127 18.97 -12.17 3.39
CA GLN A 127 18.91 -12.36 1.93
C GLN A 127 17.78 -11.65 1.16
N VAL A 128 16.81 -10.99 1.80
CA VAL A 128 15.79 -10.20 1.06
C VAL A 128 16.23 -8.74 0.93
N GLY A 129 16.38 -8.28 -0.31
CA GLY A 129 16.62 -6.87 -0.64
C GLY A 129 15.45 -5.97 -0.20
N ARG A 130 15.75 -4.72 0.17
CA ARG A 130 14.74 -3.82 0.77
C ARG A 130 13.60 -3.52 -0.18
N PHE A 131 13.90 -3.30 -1.46
CA PHE A 131 12.90 -2.94 -2.45
C PHE A 131 12.18 -4.17 -2.98
N LYS A 132 12.81 -5.35 -2.98
CA LYS A 132 12.11 -6.58 -3.31
C LYS A 132 11.02 -6.89 -2.29
N ALA A 133 11.31 -6.75 -0.99
CA ALA A 133 10.29 -6.91 0.05
C ALA A 133 9.12 -5.93 -0.12
N MET A 134 9.43 -4.66 -0.37
CA MET A 134 8.43 -3.63 -0.69
C MET A 134 7.60 -3.98 -1.93
N ALA A 135 8.25 -4.40 -3.02
CA ALA A 135 7.60 -4.76 -4.26
C ALA A 135 6.60 -5.92 -4.07
N LEU A 136 6.98 -6.96 -3.33
CA LEU A 136 6.09 -8.09 -3.04
C LEU A 136 4.90 -7.67 -2.16
N ALA A 137 5.12 -6.82 -1.15
CA ALA A 137 4.04 -6.26 -0.34
C ALA A 137 3.06 -5.44 -1.18
N ILE A 138 3.58 -4.61 -2.09
CA ILE A 138 2.78 -3.81 -3.04
C ILE A 138 2.01 -4.69 -4.00
N VAL A 139 2.61 -5.78 -4.52
CA VAL A 139 1.93 -6.76 -5.37
C VAL A 139 0.75 -7.38 -4.63
N SER A 140 0.96 -7.85 -3.40
CA SER A 140 -0.11 -8.45 -2.60
C SER A 140 -1.28 -7.50 -2.36
N PHE A 141 -0.98 -6.22 -2.08
CA PHE A 141 -2.02 -5.21 -1.90
C PHE A 141 -2.68 -4.81 -3.22
N GLY A 142 -1.93 -4.73 -4.32
CA GLY A 142 -2.46 -4.46 -5.65
C GLY A 142 -3.42 -5.55 -6.14
N ASP A 143 -3.10 -6.82 -5.90
CA ASP A 143 -4.00 -7.95 -6.17
C ASP A 143 -5.31 -7.83 -5.37
N TYR A 144 -5.22 -7.39 -4.11
CA TYR A 144 -6.40 -7.09 -3.29
C TYR A 144 -7.22 -5.94 -3.88
N VAL A 145 -6.58 -4.84 -4.29
CA VAL A 145 -7.24 -3.68 -4.92
C VAL A 145 -8.01 -4.09 -6.18
N ILE A 146 -7.40 -4.90 -7.06
CA ILE A 146 -8.05 -5.40 -8.28
C ILE A 146 -9.24 -6.30 -7.93
N ARG A 147 -9.04 -7.27 -7.04
CA ARG A 147 -10.08 -8.24 -6.68
C ARG A 147 -11.29 -7.58 -6.01
N GLU A 148 -11.06 -6.59 -5.17
CA GLU A 148 -12.12 -5.86 -4.46
C GLU A 148 -12.72 -4.70 -5.28
N ASN A 149 -12.31 -4.55 -6.55
CA ASN A 149 -12.74 -3.47 -7.45
C ASN A 149 -12.61 -2.08 -6.82
N LEU A 150 -11.47 -1.79 -6.19
CA LEU A 150 -11.23 -0.50 -5.56
C LEU A 150 -10.66 0.49 -6.57
N THR A 151 -11.23 1.69 -6.64
CA THR A 151 -10.56 2.76 -7.39
C THR A 151 -9.31 3.20 -6.65
N ALA A 152 -8.15 3.10 -7.31
CA ALA A 152 -6.87 3.35 -6.68
C ALA A 152 -5.86 4.01 -7.61
N ARG A 153 -4.95 4.79 -7.03
CA ARG A 153 -3.74 5.30 -7.69
C ARG A 153 -2.50 4.78 -6.98
N PHE A 154 -1.60 4.22 -7.77
CA PHE A 154 -0.28 3.80 -7.34
C PHE A 154 0.68 4.96 -7.71
N PRO A 155 1.59 5.34 -6.80
CA PRO A 155 2.28 6.61 -6.82
C PRO A 155 3.28 6.72 -7.99
N LYS A 156 3.56 7.97 -8.35
CA LYS A 156 4.06 8.40 -9.64
C LYS A 156 5.40 9.13 -9.53
N ARG A 157 6.50 8.50 -9.14
CA ARG A 157 7.79 9.01 -9.64
C ARG A 157 7.92 8.77 -11.16
N GLY A 158 6.99 9.28 -11.97
CA GLY A 158 6.92 9.14 -13.43
C GLY A 158 6.00 8.02 -13.97
N LEU A 159 5.20 7.34 -13.14
CA LEU A 159 4.32 6.25 -13.58
C LEU A 159 2.84 6.61 -13.34
N ASN A 160 2.05 6.68 -14.42
CA ASN A 160 0.59 6.84 -14.31
C ASN A 160 -0.07 5.46 -14.25
N ILE A 161 -0.22 4.93 -13.02
CA ILE A 161 -0.77 3.62 -12.73
C ILE A 161 -2.04 3.82 -11.90
N ASN A 162 -3.18 3.63 -12.55
CA ASN A 162 -4.48 3.68 -11.90
C ASN A 162 -5.17 2.33 -12.04
N HIS A 163 -6.01 1.99 -11.08
CA HIS A 163 -7.07 1.02 -11.24
C HIS A 163 -8.40 1.75 -11.10
N ILE A 164 -9.19 1.73 -12.17
CA ILE A 164 -10.56 2.24 -12.22
C ILE A 164 -11.37 1.05 -12.72
N PRO A 165 -12.26 0.46 -11.89
CA PRO A 165 -13.14 -0.60 -12.34
C PRO A 165 -13.96 -0.16 -13.55
N GLU A 166 -14.21 -1.09 -14.48
CA GLU A 166 -15.07 -0.88 -15.65
C GLU A 166 -16.56 -0.92 -15.28
#